data_AF-A0A7K9V8G8-F1
#
_entry.id   AF-A0A7K9V8G8-F1
#
_cell.length_a   1.000
_cell.length_b   1.000
_cell.length_c   1.000
_cell.angle_alpha   90.00
_cell.angle_beta   90.00
_cell.angle_gamma   90.00
#
_symmetry.space_group_name_H-M   'P 1'
#
loop_
_entity.id
_entity.type
_entity.pdbx_description
1 polymer ?
#
loop_
_entity_poly.entity_id
_entity_poly.type
_entity_poly.pdbx_seq_one_letter_code
_entity_poly.pdbx_strand_id
1 'polypeptide(L)'
;ESISVLNDALSQIESQGGISMNSTSSGSVVSSAVDTTNIVGRELTTKVYTYTHLEPILYALGVGMSTKDPDHLKFLFEGSEEFCCLPSFGVIPAQTSMFDGIPSLPGLNIDLAKMLHGEQYLELYKPLPTSGQLTSVSTIADILDKGSGAVLLIDVNTYHGKDLVCYNQFSLFFVGAGGFGGKRTSEKAKATVNPPRRPPDAVLSDVTTADQAALYRLSGDWNPLHVDPSFAALGGFEKPILHGLCTFGFAARNVLKQFANNDVTRFKAIKVRFAKPVIPGQTLQTEMWKEGDRIHFQTKVKETGDIAIAGGYVDIMSAFDKPSAEEPVKIAGLQSDLVFEEIGRRIKEIGNELVKKVNAIFQWDITKDGKTAMQWTIDLKNGSGAVYQGPARSSADTTFTLSDQDFMDVVQQKTNPQKAFFSGKLKVKGNIMLSQKLEMILKDYAKL
;
A
#
# COMPACT_ATOMS: atom_id res chain seq x y z
N GLU A 1 -0.85 13.83 -21.35
CA GLU A 1 -1.95 13.00 -21.87
C GLU A 1 -3.26 13.10 -21.07
N SER A 2 -3.26 13.33 -19.75
CA SER A 2 -4.51 13.57 -18.98
C SER A 2 -5.19 14.91 -19.29
N ILE A 3 -4.42 15.95 -19.60
CA ILE A 3 -4.94 17.28 -19.97
C ILE A 3 -5.66 17.25 -21.33
N SER A 4 -5.23 16.41 -22.28
CA SER A 4 -5.87 16.35 -23.60
C SER A 4 -7.27 15.73 -23.54
N VAL A 5 -7.47 14.70 -22.71
CA VAL A 5 -8.79 14.06 -22.54
C VAL A 5 -9.81 15.00 -21.88
N LEU A 6 -9.38 15.82 -20.92
CA LEU A 6 -10.24 16.85 -20.30
C LEU A 6 -10.51 18.02 -21.25
N ASN A 7 -9.52 18.44 -22.06
CA ASN A 7 -9.71 19.47 -23.07
C ASN A 7 -10.67 18.99 -24.18
N ASP A 8 -10.64 17.71 -24.56
CA ASP A 8 -11.57 17.13 -25.52
C ASP A 8 -13.00 17.12 -24.95
N ALA A 9 -13.18 16.81 -23.66
CA ALA A 9 -14.48 16.88 -22.98
C ALA A 9 -15.01 18.33 -22.87
N LEU A 10 -14.13 19.31 -22.58
CA LEU A 10 -14.49 20.72 -22.49
C LEU A 10 -14.84 21.32 -23.86
N SER A 11 -14.10 20.97 -24.92
CA SER A 11 -14.38 21.45 -26.28
C SER A 11 -15.73 20.95 -26.83
N GLN A 12 -16.18 19.77 -26.42
CA GLN A 12 -17.51 19.27 -26.78
C GLN A 12 -18.64 20.07 -26.11
N ILE A 13 -18.44 20.53 -24.87
CA ILE A 13 -19.42 21.37 -24.14
C ILE A 13 -19.57 22.74 -24.81
N GLU A 14 -18.47 23.35 -25.26
CA GLU A 14 -18.50 24.65 -25.96
C GLU A 14 -19.19 24.55 -27.33
N SER A 15 -19.09 23.40 -28.01
CA SER A 15 -19.73 23.19 -29.33
C SER A 15 -21.26 23.00 -29.29
N GLN A 16 -21.84 22.73 -28.11
CA GLN A 16 -23.29 22.54 -27.94
C GLN A 16 -24.05 23.81 -27.50
N GLY A 17 -23.42 24.99 -27.63
CA GLY A 17 -24.07 26.30 -27.48
C GLY A 17 -25.06 26.63 -28.61
N GLY A 18 -26.14 25.85 -28.74
CA GLY A 18 -27.21 26.05 -29.70
C GLY A 18 -28.53 25.51 -29.15
N ILE A 19 -29.28 26.36 -28.48
CA ILE A 19 -30.61 26.06 -27.93
C ILE A 19 -31.55 25.63 -29.06
N SER A 20 -32.16 24.46 -28.93
CA SER A 20 -33.44 24.14 -29.58
C SER A 20 -34.40 23.62 -28.51
N MET A 21 -35.41 24.44 -28.18
CA MET A 21 -36.54 24.01 -27.37
C MET A 21 -37.40 23.05 -28.20
N ASN A 22 -37.76 21.87 -27.66
CA ASN A 22 -39.01 21.26 -28.10
C ASN A 22 -39.68 20.34 -27.08
N SER A 23 -40.93 20.74 -26.77
CA SER A 23 -42.17 19.98 -26.61
C SER A 23 -42.16 18.64 -25.86
N THR A 24 -42.76 18.69 -24.66
CA THR A 24 -43.36 17.57 -23.93
C THR A 24 -44.35 16.80 -24.79
N SER A 25 -44.08 15.50 -25.02
CA SER A 25 -45.11 14.51 -25.29
C SER A 25 -44.84 13.25 -24.45
N SER A 26 -45.84 12.88 -23.66
CA SER A 26 -45.87 11.67 -22.84
C SER A 26 -46.02 10.44 -23.73
N GLY A 27 -44.89 9.81 -24.07
CA GLY A 27 -44.84 8.49 -24.70
C GLY A 27 -44.15 7.51 -23.77
N SER A 28 -44.82 6.43 -23.39
CA SER A 28 -44.24 5.30 -22.68
C SER A 28 -43.16 4.65 -23.54
N VAL A 29 -41.89 4.97 -23.29
CA VAL A 29 -40.76 4.28 -23.90
C VAL A 29 -40.52 2.99 -23.13
N VAL A 30 -40.94 1.87 -23.70
CA VAL A 30 -40.41 0.56 -23.32
C VAL A 30 -38.93 0.58 -23.69
N SER A 31 -38.03 0.74 -22.71
CA SER A 31 -36.59 0.70 -22.97
C SER A 31 -36.22 -0.73 -23.38
N SER A 32 -35.73 -0.87 -24.61
CA SER A 32 -35.06 -2.11 -25.03
C SER A 32 -33.86 -2.32 -24.12
N ALA A 33 -33.75 -3.49 -23.50
CA ALA A 33 -32.63 -3.84 -22.64
C ALA A 33 -31.31 -3.59 -23.37
N VAL A 34 -30.39 -2.85 -22.75
CA VAL A 34 -29.06 -2.62 -23.30
C VAL A 34 -28.27 -3.92 -23.13
N ASP A 35 -27.83 -4.50 -24.25
CA ASP A 35 -26.97 -5.68 -24.20
C ASP A 35 -25.55 -5.30 -23.79
N THR A 36 -25.25 -5.46 -22.51
CA THR A 36 -23.92 -5.19 -21.95
C THR A 36 -22.95 -6.37 -22.08
N THR A 37 -23.36 -7.54 -22.63
CA THR A 37 -22.48 -8.72 -22.63
C THR A 37 -21.23 -8.54 -23.47
N ASN A 38 -21.29 -7.69 -24.51
CA ASN A 38 -20.14 -7.37 -25.36
C ASN A 38 -19.19 -6.33 -24.73
N ILE A 39 -19.54 -5.77 -23.58
CA ILE A 39 -18.75 -4.75 -22.86
C ILE A 39 -18.05 -5.38 -21.65
N VAL A 40 -18.73 -6.28 -20.94
CA VAL A 40 -18.17 -6.99 -19.79
C VAL A 40 -17.02 -7.90 -20.25
N GLY A 41 -15.88 -7.80 -19.56
CA GLY A 41 -14.66 -8.53 -19.90
C GLY A 41 -13.77 -7.82 -20.93
N ARG A 42 -14.20 -6.69 -21.49
CA ARG A 42 -13.38 -5.89 -22.40
C ARG A 42 -12.17 -5.32 -21.65
N GLU A 43 -10.98 -5.59 -22.18
CA GLU A 43 -9.76 -4.91 -21.77
C GLU A 43 -9.74 -3.47 -22.31
N LEU A 44 -9.35 -2.54 -21.45
CA LEU A 44 -9.12 -1.14 -21.80
C LEU A 44 -7.63 -0.94 -22.15
N THR A 45 -7.24 0.29 -22.51
CA THR A 45 -5.86 0.54 -22.91
C THR A 45 -4.91 0.36 -21.73
N THR A 46 -3.86 -0.43 -21.96
CA THR A 46 -2.73 -0.56 -21.03
C THR A 46 -2.08 0.80 -20.80
N LYS A 47 -1.91 1.20 -19.54
CA LYS A 47 -1.27 2.46 -19.16
C LYS A 47 0.06 2.21 -18.47
N VAL A 48 1.02 3.08 -18.74
CA VAL A 48 2.33 3.06 -18.09
C VAL A 48 2.44 4.29 -17.20
N TYR A 49 2.79 4.08 -15.94
CA TYR A 49 3.03 5.12 -14.95
C TYR A 49 4.49 5.08 -14.51
N THR A 50 5.25 6.11 -14.87
CA THR A 50 6.66 6.25 -14.49
C THR A 50 6.76 7.33 -13.40
N TYR A 51 7.47 7.02 -12.32
CA TYR A 51 7.61 7.91 -11.17
C TYR A 51 8.96 7.73 -10.47
N THR A 52 9.30 8.70 -9.64
CA THR A 52 10.47 8.76 -8.78
C THR A 52 10.05 8.76 -7.32
N HIS A 53 10.96 9.04 -6.38
CA HIS A 53 10.59 9.25 -4.98
C HIS A 53 9.69 10.49 -4.76
N LEU A 54 9.66 11.41 -5.73
CA LEU A 54 8.86 12.64 -5.65
C LEU A 54 7.37 12.34 -5.54
N GLU A 55 6.82 11.47 -6.39
CA GLU A 55 5.38 11.21 -6.44
C GLU A 55 4.85 10.52 -5.17
N PRO A 56 5.53 9.51 -4.58
CA PRO A 56 5.16 8.95 -3.29
C PRO A 56 5.21 9.98 -2.14
N ILE A 57 6.23 10.84 -2.11
CA ILE A 57 6.34 11.91 -1.07
C ILE A 57 5.21 12.92 -1.23
N LEU A 58 4.95 13.35 -2.47
CA LEU A 58 3.87 14.28 -2.79
C LEU A 58 2.50 13.69 -2.41
N TYR A 59 2.27 12.42 -2.71
CA TYR A 59 1.09 11.69 -2.28
C TYR A 59 0.99 11.63 -0.76
N ALA A 60 2.08 11.27 -0.06
CA ALA A 60 2.11 11.17 1.38
C ALA A 60 1.73 12.49 2.06
N LEU A 61 2.27 13.62 1.59
CA LEU A 61 1.86 14.97 2.02
C LEU A 61 0.39 15.25 1.68
N GLY A 62 -0.03 14.91 0.46
CA GLY A 62 -1.40 15.09 -0.02
C GLY A 62 -2.46 14.30 0.75
N VAL A 63 -2.07 13.21 1.43
CA VAL A 63 -2.93 12.45 2.34
C VAL A 63 -2.62 12.71 3.81
N GLY A 64 -1.89 13.79 4.12
CA GLY A 64 -1.75 14.31 5.47
C GLY A 64 -0.65 13.69 6.32
N MET A 65 0.39 13.09 5.71
CA MET A 65 1.65 12.85 6.43
C MET A 65 2.34 14.19 6.72
N SER A 66 3.01 14.27 7.87
CA SER A 66 3.63 15.49 8.36
C SER A 66 4.91 15.21 9.10
N THR A 67 5.91 16.08 8.92
CA THR A 67 7.17 16.07 9.67
C THR A 67 7.01 16.37 11.16
N LYS A 68 5.80 16.78 11.60
CA LYS A 68 5.46 16.91 13.02
C LYS A 68 5.52 15.58 13.76
N ASP A 69 5.25 14.48 13.06
CA ASP A 69 5.34 13.13 13.59
C ASP A 69 6.66 12.49 13.12
N PRO A 70 7.60 12.14 14.04
CA PRO A 70 8.89 11.59 13.66
C PRO A 70 8.81 10.28 12.88
N ASP A 71 7.78 9.46 13.14
CA ASP A 71 7.57 8.17 12.46
C ASP A 71 7.05 8.33 11.02
N HIS A 72 6.71 9.54 10.59
CA HIS A 72 6.32 9.82 9.21
C HIS A 72 7.52 10.13 8.29
N LEU A 73 8.73 10.34 8.84
CA LEU A 73 9.92 10.67 8.05
C LEU A 73 10.21 9.61 6.97
N LYS A 74 9.94 8.33 7.28
CA LYS A 74 10.07 7.19 6.36
C LYS A 74 9.20 7.31 5.08
N PHE A 75 8.21 8.20 5.06
CA PHE A 75 7.35 8.45 3.89
C PHE A 75 7.65 9.79 3.21
N LEU A 76 8.48 10.64 3.83
CA LEU A 76 8.67 12.03 3.45
C LEU A 76 10.11 12.39 3.08
N PHE A 77 11.07 11.52 3.40
CA PHE A 77 12.48 11.76 3.13
C PHE A 77 13.10 10.55 2.43
N GLU A 78 13.42 10.73 1.16
CA GLU A 78 14.04 9.72 0.29
C GLU A 78 15.42 9.26 0.78
N GLY A 79 16.09 10.05 1.62
CA GLY A 79 17.35 9.68 2.28
C GLY A 79 17.19 8.87 3.57
N SER A 80 15.95 8.57 4.01
CA SER A 80 15.70 7.68 5.14
C SER A 80 16.07 6.24 4.78
N GLU A 81 16.75 5.52 5.67
CA GLU A 81 17.04 4.08 5.50
C GLU A 81 15.76 3.22 5.43
N GLU A 82 14.65 3.72 5.98
CA GLU A 82 13.34 3.08 5.97
C GLU A 82 12.40 3.65 4.90
N PHE A 83 12.93 4.43 3.94
CA PHE A 83 12.10 5.12 2.95
C PHE A 83 11.20 4.14 2.20
N CYS A 84 9.88 4.37 2.27
CA CYS A 84 8.88 3.51 1.68
C CYS A 84 7.65 4.30 1.20
N CYS A 85 6.86 3.67 0.33
CA CYS A 85 5.61 4.23 -0.16
C CYS A 85 4.44 3.89 0.77
N LEU A 86 3.51 4.82 0.95
CA LEU A 86 2.24 4.49 1.58
C LEU A 86 1.49 3.44 0.75
N PRO A 87 0.90 2.40 1.37
CA PRO A 87 0.16 1.36 0.66
C PRO A 87 -0.91 1.89 -0.29
N SER A 88 -1.65 2.91 0.15
CA SER A 88 -2.74 3.52 -0.62
C SER A 88 -2.27 4.31 -1.85
N PHE A 89 -0.96 4.56 -2.01
CA PHE A 89 -0.39 5.08 -3.26
C PHE A 89 -0.66 4.14 -4.44
N GLY A 90 -0.88 2.84 -4.19
CA GLY A 90 -1.18 1.84 -5.22
C GLY A 90 -2.45 2.12 -6.03
N VAL A 91 -3.31 3.05 -5.58
CA VAL A 91 -4.44 3.55 -6.37
C VAL A 91 -3.99 4.50 -7.49
N ILE A 92 -2.96 5.32 -7.25
CA ILE A 92 -2.55 6.40 -8.16
C ILE A 92 -2.13 5.89 -9.55
N PRO A 93 -1.24 4.88 -9.70
CA PRO A 93 -0.89 4.34 -11.01
C PRO A 93 -2.06 3.71 -11.77
N ALA A 94 -3.08 3.22 -11.04
CA ALA A 94 -4.27 2.60 -11.59
C ALA A 94 -5.39 3.59 -11.88
N GLN A 95 -5.32 4.81 -11.33
CA GLN A 95 -6.41 5.80 -11.37
C GLN A 95 -6.70 6.30 -12.79
N THR A 96 -5.69 6.35 -13.67
CA THR A 96 -5.87 6.81 -15.06
C THR A 96 -6.90 5.99 -15.82
N SER A 97 -7.07 4.71 -15.45
CA SER A 97 -8.09 3.81 -16.01
C SER A 97 -9.53 4.21 -15.68
N MET A 98 -9.76 5.07 -14.67
CA MET A 98 -11.08 5.62 -14.36
C MET A 98 -11.62 6.55 -15.45
N PHE A 99 -10.77 7.04 -16.35
CA PHE A 99 -11.15 8.02 -17.37
C PHE A 99 -10.99 7.49 -18.79
N ASP A 100 -10.36 6.33 -18.95
CA ASP A 100 -9.94 5.80 -20.23
C ASP A 100 -11.01 4.92 -20.88
N GLY A 101 -11.44 5.27 -22.10
CA GLY A 101 -12.36 4.45 -22.90
C GLY A 101 -13.80 4.35 -22.39
N ILE A 102 -14.16 5.02 -21.28
CA ILE A 102 -15.50 4.99 -20.70
C ILE A 102 -16.54 5.78 -21.53
N PRO A 103 -16.25 6.98 -22.07
CA PRO A 103 -17.24 7.73 -22.86
C PRO A 103 -17.69 7.04 -24.15
N SER A 104 -17.00 5.97 -24.59
CA SER A 104 -17.29 5.23 -25.83
C SER A 104 -17.96 3.88 -25.60
N LEU A 105 -18.52 3.61 -24.41
CA LEU A 105 -19.24 2.36 -24.14
C LEU A 105 -20.63 2.37 -24.80
N PRO A 106 -20.87 1.50 -25.80
CA PRO A 106 -22.11 1.52 -26.58
C PRO A 106 -23.31 1.17 -25.69
N GLY A 107 -24.39 1.94 -25.81
CA GLY A 107 -25.66 1.66 -25.14
C GLY A 107 -25.81 2.21 -23.72
N LEU A 108 -24.77 2.82 -23.12
CA LEU A 108 -24.89 3.53 -21.85
C LEU A 108 -24.75 5.03 -22.07
N ASN A 109 -25.72 5.80 -21.58
CA ASN A 109 -25.63 7.27 -21.59
C ASN A 109 -24.71 7.73 -20.45
N ILE A 110 -23.39 7.71 -20.71
CA ILE A 110 -22.38 8.07 -19.73
C ILE A 110 -21.99 9.54 -19.90
N ASP A 111 -22.28 10.33 -18.86
CA ASP A 111 -21.86 11.71 -18.71
C ASP A 111 -20.81 11.79 -17.60
N LEU A 112 -19.57 12.15 -17.96
CA LEU A 112 -18.46 12.26 -17.00
C LEU A 112 -18.70 13.35 -15.94
N ALA A 113 -19.48 14.39 -16.24
CA ALA A 113 -19.86 15.41 -15.25
C ALA A 113 -20.81 14.85 -14.18
N LYS A 114 -21.46 13.71 -14.45
CA LYS A 114 -22.36 12.98 -13.54
C LYS A 114 -21.74 11.70 -12.99
N MET A 115 -20.42 11.55 -13.17
CA MET A 115 -19.67 10.42 -12.63
C MET A 115 -19.32 10.68 -11.16
N LEU A 116 -19.69 9.73 -10.31
CA LEU A 116 -19.30 9.69 -8.91
C LEU A 116 -18.42 8.46 -8.66
N HIS A 117 -17.35 8.63 -7.89
CA HIS A 117 -16.58 7.50 -7.40
C HIS A 117 -17.29 6.93 -6.17
N GLY A 118 -17.94 5.77 -6.30
CA GLY A 118 -18.80 5.19 -5.25
C GLY A 118 -18.06 4.28 -4.27
N GLU A 119 -17.17 3.41 -4.76
CA GLU A 119 -16.41 2.48 -3.93
C GLU A 119 -15.01 2.26 -4.48
N GLN A 120 -14.04 2.01 -3.60
CA GLN A 120 -12.68 1.67 -3.95
C GLN A 120 -12.26 0.37 -3.25
N TYR A 121 -11.59 -0.51 -3.98
CA TYR A 121 -10.81 -1.61 -3.42
C TYR A 121 -9.36 -1.52 -3.91
N LEU A 122 -8.42 -1.82 -3.03
CA LEU A 122 -7.00 -2.00 -3.34
C LEU A 122 -6.50 -3.24 -2.61
N GLU A 123 -5.72 -4.07 -3.30
CA GLU A 123 -4.98 -5.20 -2.73
C GLU A 123 -3.53 -5.14 -3.19
N LEU A 124 -2.60 -5.28 -2.25
CA LEU A 124 -1.17 -5.33 -2.49
C LEU A 124 -0.69 -6.77 -2.41
N TYR A 125 -0.03 -7.22 -3.46
CA TYR A 125 0.67 -8.51 -3.51
C TYR A 125 2.14 -8.36 -3.10
N LYS A 126 2.70 -7.15 -3.28
CA LYS A 126 4.03 -6.75 -2.84
C LYS A 126 4.00 -5.28 -2.39
N PRO A 127 4.92 -4.86 -1.50
CA PRO A 127 5.15 -3.45 -1.24
C PRO A 127 5.43 -2.69 -2.54
N LEU A 128 4.92 -1.46 -2.63
CA LEU A 128 5.13 -0.61 -3.80
C LEU A 128 6.60 -0.14 -3.86
N PRO A 129 7.24 -0.17 -5.04
CA PRO A 129 8.59 0.37 -5.18
C PRO A 129 8.57 1.88 -4.97
N THR A 130 9.68 2.45 -4.48
CA THR A 130 9.81 3.89 -4.20
C THR A 130 10.08 4.74 -5.43
N SER A 131 10.35 4.10 -6.57
CA SER A 131 10.48 4.72 -7.89
C SER A 131 10.39 3.61 -8.94
N GLY A 132 10.21 4.00 -10.21
CA GLY A 132 10.28 3.08 -11.33
C GLY A 132 9.09 3.22 -12.26
N GLN A 133 8.78 2.13 -12.96
CA GLN A 133 7.73 2.09 -13.96
C GLN A 133 6.75 0.98 -13.61
N LEU A 134 5.47 1.33 -13.62
CA LEU A 134 4.37 0.42 -13.40
C LEU A 134 3.48 0.35 -14.64
N THR A 135 3.01 -0.85 -14.97
CA THR A 135 2.12 -1.10 -16.11
C THR A 135 0.77 -1.55 -15.59
N SER A 136 -0.29 -0.79 -15.88
CA SER A 136 -1.66 -1.08 -15.47
C SER A 136 -2.48 -1.63 -16.63
N VAL A 137 -3.03 -2.83 -16.45
CA VAL A 137 -3.95 -3.48 -17.40
C VAL A 137 -5.34 -3.46 -16.78
N SER A 138 -6.31 -2.90 -17.50
CA SER A 138 -7.64 -2.64 -16.97
C SER A 138 -8.72 -3.40 -17.73
N THR A 139 -9.76 -3.84 -17.03
CA THR A 139 -10.85 -4.62 -17.60
C THR A 139 -12.18 -4.14 -17.04
N ILE A 140 -13.20 -4.03 -17.88
CA ILE A 140 -14.56 -3.82 -17.41
C ILE A 140 -15.05 -5.11 -16.76
N ALA A 141 -15.02 -5.15 -15.44
CA ALA A 141 -15.41 -6.33 -14.67
C ALA A 141 -16.90 -6.58 -14.79
N ASP A 142 -17.71 -5.53 -14.67
CA ASP A 142 -19.17 -5.63 -14.74
C ASP A 142 -19.87 -4.29 -14.91
N ILE A 143 -21.15 -4.33 -15.29
CA ILE A 143 -22.05 -3.17 -15.36
C ILE A 143 -23.35 -3.53 -14.65
N LEU A 144 -23.81 -2.66 -13.74
CA LEU A 144 -25.00 -2.89 -12.91
C LEU A 144 -26.02 -1.78 -13.07
N ASP A 145 -27.29 -2.16 -13.10
CA ASP A 145 -28.41 -1.22 -13.10
C ASP A 145 -28.88 -0.97 -11.66
N LYS A 146 -28.84 0.29 -11.21
CA LYS A 146 -29.35 0.71 -9.90
C LYS A 146 -30.67 1.46 -10.00
N GLY A 147 -31.32 1.46 -11.16
CA GLY A 147 -32.55 2.20 -11.46
C GLY A 147 -32.22 3.63 -11.86
N SER A 148 -31.92 4.50 -10.90
CA SER A 148 -31.62 5.92 -11.16
C SER A 148 -30.20 6.18 -11.69
N GLY A 149 -29.38 5.14 -11.84
CA GLY A 149 -28.00 5.25 -12.31
C GLY A 149 -27.40 3.87 -12.63
N ALA A 150 -26.24 3.89 -13.27
CA ALA A 150 -25.46 2.69 -13.56
C ALA A 150 -24.22 2.62 -12.67
N VAL A 151 -23.78 1.41 -12.33
CA VAL A 151 -22.45 1.17 -11.74
C VAL A 151 -21.57 0.47 -12.75
N LEU A 152 -20.41 1.04 -13.05
CA LEU A 152 -19.33 0.40 -13.79
C LEU A 152 -18.27 -0.09 -12.81
N LEU A 153 -17.93 -1.37 -12.89
CA LEU A 153 -16.83 -1.97 -12.15
C LEU A 153 -15.63 -2.12 -13.07
N ILE A 154 -14.50 -1.52 -12.70
CA ILE A 154 -13.25 -1.61 -13.44
C ILE A 154 -12.22 -2.28 -12.57
N ASP A 155 -11.75 -3.44 -13.01
CA ASP A 155 -10.62 -4.15 -12.42
C ASP A 155 -9.32 -3.64 -13.06
N VAL A 156 -8.29 -3.38 -12.27
CA VAL A 156 -6.98 -2.93 -12.76
C VAL A 156 -5.89 -3.72 -12.08
N ASN A 157 -5.13 -4.50 -12.85
CA ASN A 157 -3.93 -5.19 -12.41
C ASN A 157 -2.70 -4.35 -12.75
N THR A 158 -1.87 -4.05 -11.77
CA THR A 158 -0.67 -3.21 -11.95
C THR A 158 0.60 -4.01 -11.68
N TYR A 159 1.51 -3.97 -12.64
CA TYR A 159 2.72 -4.79 -12.69
C TYR A 159 3.98 -3.92 -12.60
N HIS A 160 5.02 -4.46 -11.94
CA HIS A 160 6.39 -3.97 -12.03
C HIS A 160 7.23 -5.02 -12.76
N GLY A 161 7.58 -4.73 -14.02
CA GLY A 161 8.12 -5.75 -14.92
C GLY A 161 7.11 -6.89 -15.13
N LYS A 162 7.44 -8.10 -14.67
CA LYS A 162 6.54 -9.28 -14.75
C LYS A 162 5.74 -9.54 -13.47
N ASP A 163 6.08 -8.84 -12.39
CA ASP A 163 5.47 -9.08 -11.08
C ASP A 163 4.18 -8.30 -10.93
N LEU A 164 3.10 -8.97 -10.53
CA LEU A 164 1.88 -8.31 -10.09
C LEU A 164 2.15 -7.66 -8.72
N VAL A 165 1.99 -6.33 -8.64
CA VAL A 165 2.27 -5.57 -7.43
C VAL A 165 0.98 -5.23 -6.69
N CYS A 166 -0.03 -4.74 -7.41
CA CYS A 166 -1.34 -4.45 -6.84
C CYS A 166 -2.49 -4.72 -7.80
N TYR A 167 -3.67 -4.90 -7.21
CA TYR A 167 -4.94 -4.96 -7.89
C TYR A 167 -5.86 -3.88 -7.31
N ASN A 168 -6.54 -3.14 -8.19
CA ASN A 168 -7.55 -2.17 -7.83
C ASN A 168 -8.90 -2.57 -8.42
N GLN A 169 -9.99 -2.28 -7.70
CA GLN A 169 -11.33 -2.27 -8.29
C GLN A 169 -11.98 -0.91 -8.02
N PHE A 170 -12.22 -0.17 -9.10
CA PHE A 170 -12.95 1.09 -9.08
C PHE A 170 -14.43 0.82 -9.31
N SER A 171 -15.29 1.39 -8.46
CA SER A 171 -16.74 1.37 -8.65
C SER A 171 -17.23 2.78 -8.95
N LEU A 172 -17.55 3.01 -10.22
CA LEU A 172 -17.99 4.31 -10.73
C LEU A 172 -19.51 4.30 -10.88
N PHE A 173 -20.17 5.28 -10.29
CA PHE A 173 -21.61 5.47 -10.38
C PHE A 173 -21.93 6.62 -11.32
N PHE A 174 -22.74 6.35 -12.34
CA PHE A 174 -23.18 7.35 -13.31
C PHE A 174 -24.64 7.69 -13.09
N VAL A 175 -24.90 8.91 -12.62
CA VAL A 175 -26.25 9.38 -12.31
C VAL A 175 -27.05 9.51 -13.60
N GLY A 176 -28.25 8.93 -13.64
CA GLY A 176 -29.15 8.97 -14.80
C GLY A 176 -28.87 7.92 -15.88
N ALA A 177 -27.78 7.15 -15.76
CA ALA A 177 -27.40 6.12 -16.73
C ALA A 177 -28.06 4.74 -16.49
N GLY A 178 -28.99 4.65 -15.52
CA GLY A 178 -29.69 3.40 -15.17
C GLY A 178 -30.99 3.18 -15.95
N GLY A 179 -31.79 2.20 -15.54
CA GLY A 179 -33.11 1.92 -16.13
C GLY A 179 -33.05 1.12 -17.45
N PHE A 180 -31.93 0.46 -17.70
CA PHE A 180 -31.69 -0.38 -18.87
C PHE A 180 -32.01 -1.87 -18.64
N GLY A 181 -32.51 -2.22 -17.44
CA GLY A 181 -32.98 -3.58 -17.13
C GLY A 181 -31.85 -4.56 -16.78
N GLY A 182 -30.66 -4.06 -16.42
CA GLY A 182 -29.51 -4.88 -16.04
C GLY A 182 -29.63 -5.51 -14.65
N LYS A 183 -28.68 -6.41 -14.34
CA LYS A 183 -28.59 -7.00 -13.00
C LYS A 183 -28.23 -5.96 -11.95
N ARG A 184 -28.70 -6.15 -10.72
CA ARG A 184 -28.49 -5.22 -9.59
C ARG A 184 -27.23 -5.54 -8.77
N THR A 185 -26.68 -6.74 -8.88
CA THR A 185 -25.54 -7.22 -8.08
C THR A 185 -24.53 -7.93 -8.98
N SER A 186 -23.28 -8.01 -8.52
CA SER A 186 -22.19 -8.72 -9.19
C SER A 186 -21.44 -9.57 -8.19
N GLU A 187 -21.11 -10.81 -8.56
CA GLU A 187 -20.18 -11.65 -7.82
C GLU A 187 -18.72 -11.20 -7.97
N LYS A 188 -18.41 -10.38 -8.99
CA LYS A 188 -17.07 -9.80 -9.19
C LYS A 188 -16.81 -8.59 -8.30
N ALA A 189 -17.86 -7.98 -7.75
CA ALA A 189 -17.72 -6.83 -6.87
C ALA A 189 -17.10 -7.23 -5.52
N LYS A 190 -16.01 -6.58 -5.12
CA LYS A 190 -15.46 -6.71 -3.77
C LYS A 190 -16.43 -6.08 -2.77
N ALA A 191 -16.99 -6.89 -1.88
CA ALA A 191 -18.06 -6.46 -0.97
C ALA A 191 -17.54 -5.52 0.13
N THR A 192 -18.36 -4.54 0.51
CA THR A 192 -18.15 -3.73 1.72
C THR A 192 -18.61 -4.50 2.96
N VAL A 193 -18.10 -4.13 4.12
CA VAL A 193 -18.48 -4.78 5.39
C VAL A 193 -18.76 -3.73 6.45
N ASN A 194 -19.97 -3.77 7.02
CA ASN A 194 -20.35 -2.86 8.10
C ASN A 194 -19.46 -3.09 9.34
N PRO A 195 -19.15 -2.03 10.11
CA PRO A 195 -18.40 -2.19 11.35
C PRO A 195 -19.22 -2.96 12.41
N PRO A 196 -18.54 -3.61 13.37
CA PRO A 196 -19.18 -4.24 14.52
C PRO A 196 -20.11 -3.29 15.30
N ARG A 197 -21.22 -3.83 15.84
CA ARG A 197 -22.19 -3.07 16.66
C ARG A 197 -21.72 -2.92 18.11
N ARG A 198 -20.54 -2.34 18.30
CA ARG A 198 -19.91 -2.01 19.60
C ARG A 198 -19.12 -0.71 19.47
N PRO A 199 -18.71 -0.04 20.57
CA PRO A 199 -17.82 1.12 20.48
C PRO A 199 -16.52 0.82 19.69
N PRO A 200 -15.95 1.80 18.96
CA PRO A 200 -14.65 1.63 18.29
C PRO A 200 -13.53 1.29 19.27
N ASP A 201 -12.59 0.46 18.84
CA ASP A 201 -11.37 0.15 19.61
C ASP A 201 -10.39 1.32 19.59
N ALA A 202 -10.36 2.08 18.50
CA ALA A 202 -9.54 3.28 18.35
C ALA A 202 -10.26 4.32 17.49
N VAL A 203 -10.00 5.60 17.78
CA VAL A 203 -10.48 6.73 16.99
C VAL A 203 -9.33 7.71 16.82
N LEU A 204 -8.92 7.96 15.57
CA LEU A 204 -7.92 8.98 15.24
C LEU A 204 -8.58 10.15 14.53
N SER A 205 -8.15 11.37 14.86
CA SER A 205 -8.69 12.61 14.27
C SER A 205 -7.60 13.35 13.51
N ASP A 206 -7.91 13.76 12.28
CA ASP A 206 -7.02 14.53 11.42
C ASP A 206 -7.73 15.80 10.94
N VAL A 207 -7.08 16.95 11.10
CA VAL A 207 -7.57 18.19 10.50
C VAL A 207 -7.01 18.30 9.10
N THR A 208 -7.87 18.28 8.09
CA THR A 208 -7.45 18.55 6.71
C THR A 208 -7.12 20.03 6.56
N THR A 209 -6.20 20.38 5.66
CA THR A 209 -5.94 21.80 5.37
C THR A 209 -7.01 22.37 4.43
N ALA A 210 -7.14 23.70 4.40
CA ALA A 210 -8.00 24.36 3.40
C ALA A 210 -7.55 24.05 1.96
N ASP A 211 -6.25 23.82 1.76
CA ASP A 211 -5.64 23.51 0.46
C ASP A 211 -5.44 22.01 0.23
N GLN A 212 -6.06 21.13 1.03
CA GLN A 212 -5.79 19.69 0.98
C GLN A 212 -6.10 19.10 -0.40
N ALA A 213 -7.21 19.52 -1.01
CA ALA A 213 -7.59 19.11 -2.36
C ALA A 213 -6.64 19.67 -3.43
N ALA A 214 -6.17 20.90 -3.25
CA ALA A 214 -5.21 21.55 -4.16
C ALA A 214 -3.85 20.86 -4.16
N LEU A 215 -3.42 20.29 -3.02
CA LEU A 215 -2.24 19.46 -2.92
C LEU A 215 -2.47 18.05 -3.46
N TYR A 216 -3.53 17.37 -3.02
CA TYR A 216 -3.80 15.97 -3.38
C TYR A 216 -3.99 15.76 -4.89
N ARG A 217 -4.64 16.71 -5.59
CA ARG A 217 -4.83 16.62 -7.04
C ARG A 217 -3.53 16.54 -7.84
N LEU A 218 -2.41 17.02 -7.28
CA LEU A 218 -1.09 16.91 -7.93
C LEU A 218 -0.63 15.45 -8.05
N SER A 219 -1.26 14.52 -7.33
CA SER A 219 -1.04 13.07 -7.50
C SER A 219 -1.77 12.44 -8.68
N GLY A 220 -2.68 13.15 -9.39
CA GLY A 220 -3.22 12.65 -10.66
C GLY A 220 -4.69 12.96 -10.95
N ASP A 221 -5.50 13.33 -9.96
CA ASP A 221 -6.92 13.63 -10.15
C ASP A 221 -7.17 15.13 -10.29
N TRP A 222 -7.20 15.58 -11.53
CA TRP A 222 -7.32 16.99 -11.90
C TRP A 222 -8.77 17.48 -11.99
N ASN A 223 -9.77 16.68 -11.62
CA ASN A 223 -11.19 17.03 -11.76
C ASN A 223 -11.48 18.42 -11.13
N PRO A 224 -12.03 19.39 -11.91
CA PRO A 224 -12.29 20.74 -11.42
C PRO A 224 -13.24 20.80 -10.22
N LEU A 225 -14.07 19.77 -10.01
CA LEU A 225 -14.96 19.61 -8.84
C LEU A 225 -14.24 19.86 -7.49
N HIS A 226 -12.94 19.57 -7.44
CA HIS A 226 -12.16 19.63 -6.21
C HIS A 226 -11.41 20.97 -5.99
N VAL A 227 -11.50 21.92 -6.92
CA VAL A 227 -10.76 23.19 -6.81
C VAL A 227 -11.50 24.41 -7.37
N ASP A 228 -12.35 24.25 -8.38
CA ASP A 228 -13.11 25.34 -9.01
C ASP A 228 -14.51 25.46 -8.38
N PRO A 229 -14.83 26.58 -7.70
CA PRO A 229 -16.14 26.79 -7.09
C PRO A 229 -17.30 26.78 -8.10
N SER A 230 -17.09 27.29 -9.32
CA SER A 230 -18.14 27.35 -10.34
C SER A 230 -18.49 25.94 -10.82
N PHE A 231 -17.47 25.11 -11.01
CA PHE A 231 -17.68 23.71 -11.41
C PHE A 231 -18.30 22.89 -10.28
N ALA A 232 -17.89 23.10 -9.04
CA ALA A 232 -18.50 22.44 -7.88
C ALA A 232 -19.99 22.77 -7.75
N ALA A 233 -20.39 24.03 -7.99
CA ALA A 233 -21.79 24.45 -7.99
C ALA A 233 -22.61 23.75 -9.08
N LEU A 234 -22.06 23.54 -10.29
CA LEU A 234 -22.73 22.76 -11.35
C LEU A 234 -22.96 21.30 -10.94
N GLY A 235 -22.06 20.73 -10.14
CA GLY A 235 -22.20 19.40 -9.54
C GLY A 235 -23.16 19.35 -8.34
N GLY A 236 -23.76 20.47 -7.94
CA GLY A 236 -24.68 20.56 -6.81
C GLY A 236 -24.01 20.73 -5.44
N PHE A 237 -22.75 21.17 -5.40
CA PHE A 237 -22.02 21.41 -4.15
C PHE A 237 -21.83 22.91 -3.91
N GLU A 238 -22.02 23.35 -2.66
CA GLU A 238 -21.84 24.76 -2.29
C GLU A 238 -20.38 25.24 -2.40
N LYS A 239 -19.43 24.31 -2.27
CA LYS A 239 -17.98 24.54 -2.30
C LYS A 239 -17.28 23.34 -2.94
N PRO A 240 -16.05 23.51 -3.46
CA PRO A 240 -15.22 22.38 -3.86
C PRO A 240 -15.07 21.37 -2.73
N ILE A 241 -15.25 20.08 -3.06
CA ILE A 241 -15.17 18.99 -2.10
C ILE A 241 -13.79 18.33 -2.18
N LEU A 242 -13.32 17.77 -1.07
CA LEU A 242 -12.11 16.96 -1.04
C LEU A 242 -12.33 15.65 -1.82
N HIS A 243 -11.30 15.18 -2.50
CA HIS A 243 -11.33 13.89 -3.19
C HIS A 243 -11.67 12.76 -2.20
N GLY A 244 -12.59 11.87 -2.59
CA GLY A 244 -12.88 10.66 -1.79
C GLY A 244 -11.62 9.83 -1.55
N LEU A 245 -10.76 9.71 -2.58
CA LEU A 245 -9.50 9.00 -2.48
C LEU A 245 -8.45 9.68 -1.57
N CYS A 246 -8.56 10.99 -1.32
CA CYS A 246 -7.78 11.66 -0.29
C CYS A 246 -8.25 11.23 1.10
N THR A 247 -9.56 11.30 1.38
CA THR A 247 -10.15 10.81 2.64
C THR A 247 -9.84 9.33 2.89
N PHE A 248 -9.82 8.52 1.82
CA PHE A 248 -9.38 7.13 1.83
C PHE A 248 -7.91 6.99 2.25
N GLY A 249 -7.01 7.80 1.70
CA GLY A 249 -5.60 7.82 2.10
C GLY A 249 -5.42 8.21 3.56
N PHE A 250 -6.22 9.17 4.05
CA PHE A 250 -6.23 9.54 5.46
C PHE A 250 -6.65 8.36 6.36
N ALA A 251 -7.72 7.65 5.99
CA ALA A 251 -8.18 6.49 6.73
C ALA A 251 -7.18 5.32 6.67
N ALA A 252 -6.62 5.05 5.50
CA ALA A 252 -5.64 3.99 5.29
C ALA A 252 -4.39 4.19 6.16
N ARG A 253 -3.84 5.41 6.20
CA ARG A 253 -2.66 5.71 7.02
C ARG A 253 -2.96 5.65 8.52
N ASN A 254 -4.18 6.00 8.95
CA ASN A 254 -4.59 5.86 10.35
C ASN A 254 -4.64 4.40 10.79
N VAL A 255 -5.20 3.52 9.95
CA VAL A 255 -5.21 2.08 10.23
C VAL A 255 -3.79 1.51 10.22
N LEU A 256 -2.97 1.90 9.24
CA LEU A 256 -1.57 1.48 9.14
C LEU A 256 -0.76 1.88 10.40
N LYS A 257 -0.91 3.13 10.85
CA LYS A 257 -0.26 3.63 12.07
C LYS A 257 -0.74 2.86 13.30
N GLN A 258 -2.05 2.73 13.47
CA GLN A 258 -2.66 2.20 14.68
C GLN A 258 -2.50 0.68 14.86
N PHE A 259 -2.57 -0.09 13.77
CA PHE A 259 -2.64 -1.57 13.85
C PHE A 259 -1.48 -2.29 13.16
N ALA A 260 -0.65 -1.56 12.42
CA ALA A 260 0.52 -2.09 11.75
C ALA A 260 1.83 -1.34 12.10
N ASN A 261 1.83 -0.42 13.07
CA ASN A 261 3.02 0.33 13.50
C ASN A 261 3.75 1.04 12.34
N ASN A 262 3.01 1.52 11.34
CA ASN A 262 3.58 2.09 10.12
C ASN A 262 4.52 1.11 9.36
N ASP A 263 4.31 -0.19 9.49
CA ASP A 263 4.96 -1.24 8.69
C ASP A 263 4.12 -1.52 7.44
N VAL A 264 4.58 -1.00 6.30
CA VAL A 264 3.89 -1.13 5.01
C VAL A 264 3.82 -2.57 4.53
N THR A 265 4.72 -3.45 4.99
CA THR A 265 4.73 -4.85 4.58
C THR A 265 3.55 -5.62 5.14
N ARG A 266 2.90 -5.10 6.19
CA ARG A 266 1.72 -5.72 6.81
C ARG A 266 0.41 -5.31 6.16
N PHE A 267 0.39 -4.31 5.27
CA PHE A 267 -0.85 -3.86 4.64
C PHE A 267 -1.18 -4.75 3.44
N LYS A 268 -2.29 -5.50 3.51
CA LYS A 268 -2.66 -6.43 2.44
C LYS A 268 -3.73 -5.86 1.52
N ALA A 269 -4.85 -5.41 2.06
CA ALA A 269 -5.95 -4.91 1.24
C ALA A 269 -6.78 -3.87 1.99
N ILE A 270 -7.50 -3.05 1.25
CA ILE A 270 -8.45 -2.07 1.77
C ILE A 270 -9.67 -1.97 0.86
N LYS A 271 -10.85 -1.90 1.47
CA LYS A 271 -12.14 -1.66 0.79
C LYS A 271 -12.84 -0.50 1.46
N VAL A 272 -13.50 0.34 0.68
CA VAL A 272 -14.39 1.41 1.17
C VAL A 272 -15.61 1.62 0.29
N ARG A 273 -16.64 2.25 0.85
CA ARG A 273 -17.68 2.98 0.12
C ARG A 273 -17.66 4.45 0.52
N PHE A 274 -17.63 5.33 -0.47
CA PHE A 274 -17.79 6.77 -0.27
C PHE A 274 -19.27 7.10 -0.08
N ALA A 275 -19.58 7.93 0.92
CA ALA A 275 -20.94 8.19 1.35
C ALA A 275 -21.29 9.68 1.28
N LYS A 276 -20.73 10.51 2.16
CA LYS A 276 -20.92 11.98 2.17
C LYS A 276 -19.64 12.72 1.78
N PRO A 277 -19.75 13.90 1.16
CA PRO A 277 -18.59 14.71 0.79
C PRO A 277 -17.88 15.24 2.04
N VAL A 278 -16.59 15.53 1.89
CA VAL A 278 -15.76 16.24 2.87
C VAL A 278 -15.37 17.58 2.28
N ILE A 279 -15.43 18.65 3.06
CA ILE A 279 -14.93 19.97 2.65
C ILE A 279 -13.49 20.14 3.16
N PRO A 280 -12.52 20.56 2.33
CA PRO A 280 -11.17 20.87 2.80
C PRO A 280 -11.19 21.85 3.98
N GLY A 281 -10.42 21.57 5.02
CA GLY A 281 -10.42 22.30 6.28
C GLY A 281 -11.21 21.60 7.41
N GLN A 282 -12.09 20.64 7.07
CA GLN A 282 -12.82 19.87 8.08
C GLN A 282 -11.96 18.80 8.75
N THR A 283 -12.43 18.33 9.91
CA THR A 283 -11.77 17.30 10.69
C THR A 283 -12.33 15.92 10.36
N LEU A 284 -11.47 15.02 9.89
CA LEU A 284 -11.79 13.62 9.71
C LEU A 284 -11.64 12.87 11.04
N GLN A 285 -12.57 11.96 11.35
CA GLN A 285 -12.46 11.01 12.45
C GLN A 285 -12.54 9.58 11.91
N THR A 286 -11.42 8.86 11.94
CA THR A 286 -11.36 7.45 11.55
C THR A 286 -11.64 6.59 12.78
N GLU A 287 -12.82 6.00 12.84
CA GLU A 287 -13.23 5.04 13.86
C GLU A 287 -12.87 3.63 13.39
N MET A 288 -12.22 2.83 14.24
CA MET A 288 -11.62 1.55 13.87
C MET A 288 -11.98 0.44 14.87
N TRP A 289 -12.24 -0.77 14.36
CA TRP A 289 -12.54 -1.97 15.13
C TRP A 289 -11.66 -3.12 14.63
N LYS A 290 -10.93 -3.76 15.54
CA LYS A 290 -10.07 -4.90 15.23
C LYS A 290 -10.86 -6.21 15.39
N GLU A 291 -10.97 -6.98 14.31
CA GLU A 291 -11.57 -8.32 14.28
C GLU A 291 -10.56 -9.28 13.64
N GLY A 292 -9.68 -9.85 14.48
CA GLY A 292 -8.55 -10.66 14.01
C GLY A 292 -7.58 -9.83 13.15
N ASP A 293 -7.36 -10.29 11.93
CA ASP A 293 -6.49 -9.67 10.92
C ASP A 293 -7.22 -8.61 10.06
N ARG A 294 -8.51 -8.40 10.31
CA ARG A 294 -9.30 -7.37 9.63
C ARG A 294 -9.56 -6.21 10.58
N ILE A 295 -9.18 -5.02 10.17
CA ILE A 295 -9.54 -3.76 10.83
C ILE A 295 -10.73 -3.17 10.08
N HIS A 296 -11.93 -3.27 10.65
CA HIS A 296 -13.08 -2.53 10.15
C HIS A 296 -12.91 -1.06 10.48
N PHE A 297 -13.38 -0.17 9.61
CA PHE A 297 -13.35 1.25 9.89
C PHE A 297 -14.49 2.01 9.20
N GLN A 298 -14.76 3.19 9.74
CA GLN A 298 -15.53 4.23 9.06
C GLN A 298 -14.88 5.58 9.32
N THR A 299 -15.12 6.55 8.43
CA THR A 299 -14.59 7.91 8.58
C THR A 299 -15.75 8.89 8.65
N LYS A 300 -15.79 9.69 9.71
CA LYS A 300 -16.75 10.78 9.90
C LYS A 300 -16.13 12.14 9.67
N VAL A 301 -16.97 13.12 9.38
CA VAL A 301 -16.65 14.55 9.51
C VAL A 301 -17.05 14.97 10.91
N LYS A 302 -16.09 15.38 11.75
CA LYS A 302 -16.33 15.71 13.16
C LYS A 302 -17.38 16.80 13.34
N GLU A 303 -17.33 17.81 12.48
CA GLU A 303 -18.15 19.02 12.57
C GLU A 303 -19.64 18.74 12.33
N THR A 304 -19.96 17.76 11.47
CA THR A 304 -21.36 17.46 11.09
C THR A 304 -21.85 16.12 11.63
N GLY A 305 -20.94 15.20 11.99
CA GLY A 305 -21.26 13.82 12.32
C GLY A 305 -21.53 12.93 11.10
N ASP A 306 -21.44 13.48 9.88
CA ASP A 306 -21.68 12.73 8.65
C ASP A 306 -20.64 11.64 8.45
N ILE A 307 -21.08 10.49 7.94
CA ILE A 307 -20.19 9.41 7.52
C ILE A 307 -19.71 9.70 6.10
N ALA A 308 -18.43 10.01 5.94
CA ALA A 308 -17.77 10.21 4.66
C ALA A 308 -17.34 8.87 4.02
N ILE A 309 -16.81 7.94 4.82
CA ILE A 309 -16.47 6.58 4.40
C ILE A 309 -17.24 5.58 5.25
N ALA A 310 -17.98 4.69 4.59
CA ALA A 310 -18.75 3.62 5.19
C ALA A 310 -18.29 2.23 4.71
N GLY A 311 -18.63 1.20 5.49
CA GLY A 311 -18.40 -0.20 5.12
C GLY A 311 -16.92 -0.54 4.87
N GLY A 312 -16.02 0.21 5.52
CA GLY A 312 -14.60 0.16 5.28
C GLY A 312 -13.93 -0.98 6.04
N TYR A 313 -12.92 -1.58 5.44
CA TYR A 313 -11.99 -2.45 6.16
C TYR A 313 -10.60 -2.41 5.55
N VAL A 314 -9.60 -2.72 6.37
CA VAL A 314 -8.23 -3.05 5.96
C VAL A 314 -7.92 -4.47 6.43
N ASP A 315 -7.47 -5.31 5.51
CA ASP A 315 -6.83 -6.57 5.88
C ASP A 315 -5.35 -6.30 6.13
N ILE A 316 -4.90 -6.62 7.33
CA ILE A 316 -3.49 -6.57 7.70
C ILE A 316 -2.99 -8.01 7.80
N MET A 317 -1.75 -8.24 7.38
CA MET A 317 -1.08 -9.47 7.76
C MET A 317 -0.76 -9.37 9.25
N SER A 318 -1.20 -10.38 10.01
CA SER A 318 -0.61 -10.67 11.30
C SER A 318 0.90 -10.61 11.11
N ALA A 319 1.60 -9.91 12.01
CA ALA A 319 3.03 -10.12 12.06
C ALA A 319 3.21 -11.65 12.12
N PHE A 320 4.05 -12.24 11.26
CA PHE A 320 4.68 -13.51 11.67
C PHE A 320 5.13 -13.23 13.09
N ASP A 321 4.73 -14.03 14.07
CA ASP A 321 4.99 -13.77 15.49
C ASP A 321 6.45 -13.37 15.69
N LYS A 322 6.73 -12.08 15.59
CA LYS A 322 7.72 -11.40 16.38
C LYS A 322 7.03 -11.38 17.73
N PRO A 323 7.56 -12.06 18.75
CA PRO A 323 6.99 -12.02 20.08
C PRO A 323 6.73 -10.56 20.43
N SER A 324 5.47 -10.23 20.66
CA SER A 324 5.06 -8.88 20.99
C SER A 324 5.83 -8.43 22.23
N ALA A 325 6.27 -7.18 22.21
CA ALA A 325 6.72 -6.49 23.40
C ALA A 325 5.52 -6.34 24.37
N GLU A 326 5.28 -7.37 25.18
CA GLU A 326 4.65 -7.25 26.49
C GLU A 326 5.74 -7.36 27.56
N GLU A 327 5.49 -6.74 28.71
CA GLU A 327 6.34 -6.66 29.91
C GLU A 327 7.14 -7.95 30.20
N PRO A 328 8.36 -7.84 30.78
CA PRO A 328 9.44 -8.80 30.63
C PRO A 328 9.06 -10.21 31.10
N VAL A 329 8.51 -11.01 30.17
CA VAL A 329 8.40 -12.45 30.34
C VAL A 329 9.80 -13.00 30.06
N LYS A 330 10.42 -13.54 31.11
CA LYS A 330 11.65 -14.32 31.04
C LYS A 330 11.46 -15.51 30.09
N ILE A 331 11.79 -15.36 28.81
CA ILE A 331 11.93 -16.49 27.89
C ILE A 331 13.40 -16.84 27.80
N ALA A 332 13.71 -18.07 28.17
CA ALA A 332 15.05 -18.63 28.12
C ALA A 332 15.46 -18.89 26.66
N GLY A 333 16.11 -17.92 26.02
CA GLY A 333 16.76 -18.02 24.70
C GLY A 333 17.80 -16.89 24.53
N LEU A 334 18.75 -17.04 23.63
CA LEU A 334 19.76 -16.02 23.32
C LEU A 334 19.25 -15.11 22.21
N GLN A 335 19.57 -13.81 22.26
CA GLN A 335 19.19 -12.87 21.20
C GLN A 335 19.87 -13.19 19.87
N SER A 336 21.08 -13.77 19.93
CA SER A 336 21.84 -14.22 18.77
C SER A 336 21.13 -15.30 17.94
N ASP A 337 20.26 -16.09 18.56
CA ASP A 337 19.59 -17.22 17.88
C ASP A 337 18.77 -16.72 16.68
N LEU A 338 18.05 -15.61 16.85
CA LEU A 338 17.26 -14.96 15.79
C LEU A 338 18.13 -14.50 14.60
N VAL A 339 19.36 -14.06 14.88
CA VAL A 339 20.27 -13.59 13.83
C VAL A 339 20.80 -14.77 13.02
N PHE A 340 21.17 -15.88 13.66
CA PHE A 340 21.65 -17.06 12.93
C PHE A 340 20.55 -17.74 12.11
N GLU A 341 19.30 -17.73 12.59
CA GLU A 341 18.15 -18.18 11.82
C GLU A 341 17.93 -17.33 10.55
N GLU A 342 18.03 -16.00 10.67
CA GLU A 342 17.96 -15.08 9.52
C GLU A 342 19.10 -15.31 8.52
N ILE A 343 20.34 -15.45 9.00
CA ILE A 343 21.50 -15.77 8.15
C ILE A 343 21.27 -17.10 7.43
N GLY A 344 20.70 -18.09 8.14
CA GLY A 344 20.32 -19.38 7.56
C GLY A 344 19.29 -19.27 6.45
N ARG A 345 18.30 -18.39 6.56
CA ARG A 345 17.32 -18.12 5.50
C ARG A 345 18.02 -17.56 4.25
N ARG A 346 18.88 -16.55 4.42
CA ARG A 346 19.60 -15.92 3.29
C ARG A 346 20.56 -16.88 2.59
N ILE A 347 21.26 -17.73 3.34
CA ILE A 347 22.17 -18.73 2.75
C ILE A 347 21.43 -19.74 1.87
N LYS A 348 20.14 -20.02 2.10
CA LYS A 348 19.36 -20.86 1.18
C LYS A 348 19.18 -20.24 -0.21
N GLU A 349 19.19 -18.91 -0.29
CA GLU A 349 18.97 -18.17 -1.54
C GLU A 349 20.28 -17.96 -2.31
N ILE A 350 21.34 -17.51 -1.63
CA ILE A 350 22.60 -17.10 -2.26
C ILE A 350 23.79 -18.03 -1.95
N GLY A 351 23.57 -19.13 -1.24
CA GLY A 351 24.64 -19.94 -0.67
C GLY A 351 25.58 -20.59 -1.70
N ASN A 352 25.09 -20.94 -2.90
CA ASN A 352 25.95 -21.45 -3.98
C ASN A 352 27.02 -20.44 -4.42
N GLU A 353 26.73 -19.14 -4.39
CA GLU A 353 27.72 -18.10 -4.69
C GLU A 353 28.67 -17.90 -3.51
N LEU A 354 28.12 -17.88 -2.29
CA LEU A 354 28.90 -17.68 -1.08
C LEU A 354 29.89 -18.83 -0.85
N VAL A 355 29.51 -20.09 -1.09
CA VAL A 355 30.43 -21.23 -0.98
C VAL A 355 31.63 -21.08 -1.91
N LYS A 356 31.40 -20.66 -3.18
CA LYS A 356 32.48 -20.43 -4.15
C LYS A 356 33.41 -19.29 -3.72
N LYS A 357 32.84 -18.21 -3.19
CA LYS A 357 33.62 -17.02 -2.79
C LYS A 357 34.37 -17.25 -1.49
N VAL A 358 33.75 -17.89 -0.50
CA VAL A 358 34.25 -17.98 0.88
C VAL A 358 35.10 -19.23 1.08
N ASN A 359 34.55 -20.41 0.77
CA ASN A 359 35.17 -21.74 0.90
C ASN A 359 35.72 -22.03 2.32
N ALA A 360 34.89 -21.81 3.35
CA ALA A 360 35.29 -21.98 4.75
C ALA A 360 34.09 -22.29 5.68
N ILE A 361 34.39 -22.89 6.83
CA ILE A 361 33.43 -23.18 7.90
C ILE A 361 33.73 -22.27 9.10
N PHE A 362 32.72 -21.56 9.58
CA PHE A 362 32.83 -20.64 10.71
C PHE A 362 31.96 -21.12 11.86
N GLN A 363 32.49 -21.08 13.08
CA GLN A 363 31.76 -21.41 14.30
C GLN A 363 31.65 -20.18 15.20
N TRP A 364 30.51 -19.99 15.85
CA TRP A 364 30.32 -19.01 16.91
C TRP A 364 29.99 -19.73 18.21
N ASP A 365 30.78 -19.45 19.23
CA ASP A 365 30.54 -19.82 20.62
C ASP A 365 29.92 -18.60 21.33
N ILE A 366 28.60 -18.58 21.42
CA ILE A 366 27.86 -17.50 22.09
C ILE A 366 27.85 -17.77 23.58
N THR A 367 28.29 -16.78 24.35
CA THR A 367 28.38 -16.88 25.82
C THR A 367 27.30 -16.07 26.51
N LYS A 368 26.84 -16.59 27.65
CA LYS A 368 25.98 -15.88 28.61
C LYS A 368 26.54 -16.12 30.00
N ASP A 369 26.68 -15.07 30.80
CA ASP A 369 27.28 -15.13 32.14
C ASP A 369 28.66 -15.81 32.17
N GLY A 370 29.47 -15.58 31.12
CA GLY A 370 30.83 -16.10 31.00
C GLY A 370 30.96 -17.58 30.60
N LYS A 371 29.84 -18.28 30.33
CA LYS A 371 29.83 -19.67 29.86
C LYS A 371 29.26 -19.75 28.45
N THR A 372 29.74 -20.69 27.63
CA THR A 372 29.13 -20.98 26.32
C THR A 372 27.70 -21.45 26.53
N ALA A 373 26.76 -20.64 26.06
CA ALA A 373 25.34 -20.90 26.15
C ALA A 373 24.79 -21.53 24.86
N MET A 374 25.40 -21.21 23.71
CA MET A 374 25.05 -21.80 22.42
C MET A 374 26.25 -21.85 21.48
N GLN A 375 26.20 -22.81 20.54
CA GLN A 375 27.11 -22.85 19.41
C GLN A 375 26.32 -22.79 18.11
N TRP A 376 26.82 -22.03 17.14
CA TRP A 376 26.27 -21.94 15.80
C TRP A 376 27.37 -22.17 14.78
N THR A 377 27.05 -22.83 13.68
CA THR A 377 27.98 -23.05 12.58
C THR A 377 27.40 -22.53 11.28
N ILE A 378 28.20 -21.74 10.56
CA ILE A 378 27.96 -21.35 9.18
C ILE A 378 28.96 -22.09 8.30
N ASP A 379 28.47 -23.08 7.57
CA ASP A 379 29.22 -23.86 6.60
C ASP A 379 29.06 -23.21 5.22
N LEU A 380 30.12 -22.53 4.76
CA LEU A 380 30.23 -21.99 3.40
C LEU A 380 31.34 -22.71 2.63
N LYS A 381 31.48 -24.01 2.89
CA LYS A 381 32.47 -24.89 2.26
C LYS A 381 31.82 -26.06 1.54
N ASN A 382 30.73 -26.58 2.10
CA ASN A 382 30.07 -27.79 1.61
C ASN A 382 28.70 -27.49 0.99
N GLY A 383 28.36 -28.26 -0.06
CA GLY A 383 27.05 -28.19 -0.71
C GLY A 383 26.71 -26.78 -1.23
N SER A 384 25.48 -26.36 -0.99
CA SER A 384 25.00 -25.00 -1.27
C SER A 384 25.17 -24.04 -0.08
N GLY A 385 25.93 -24.43 0.94
CA GLY A 385 26.07 -23.71 2.20
C GLY A 385 24.92 -23.98 3.18
N ALA A 386 25.20 -23.87 4.48
CA ALA A 386 24.23 -24.13 5.54
C ALA A 386 24.54 -23.33 6.81
N VAL A 387 23.49 -23.05 7.60
CA VAL A 387 23.62 -22.61 8.99
C VAL A 387 22.90 -23.62 9.87
N TYR A 388 23.53 -24.02 10.96
CA TYR A 388 22.94 -24.96 11.91
C TYR A 388 23.42 -24.70 13.33
N GLN A 389 22.56 -25.05 14.27
CA GLN A 389 22.87 -25.05 15.69
C GLN A 389 23.80 -26.22 16.04
N GLY A 390 24.78 -25.96 16.88
CA GLY A 390 25.80 -26.89 17.33
C GLY A 390 27.20 -26.54 16.79
N PRO A 391 28.23 -27.23 17.33
CA PRO A 391 29.60 -27.08 16.86
C PRO A 391 29.74 -27.57 15.43
N ALA A 392 30.80 -27.12 14.76
CA ALA A 392 31.04 -27.50 13.39
C ALA A 392 31.21 -29.02 13.27
N ARG A 393 30.46 -29.66 12.36
CA ARG A 393 30.47 -31.12 12.14
C ARG A 393 31.82 -31.64 11.67
N SER A 394 32.59 -30.76 11.03
CA SER A 394 34.01 -30.90 10.72
C SER A 394 34.76 -29.71 11.33
N SER A 395 36.09 -29.72 11.35
CA SER A 395 36.87 -28.64 11.97
C SER A 395 36.51 -27.27 11.37
N ALA A 396 36.10 -26.32 12.22
CA ALA A 396 35.90 -24.93 11.81
C ALA A 396 37.23 -24.29 11.40
N ASP A 397 37.23 -23.55 10.29
CA ASP A 397 38.39 -22.78 9.83
C ASP A 397 38.60 -21.52 10.69
N THR A 398 37.51 -20.97 11.25
CA THR A 398 37.52 -19.86 12.20
C THR A 398 36.44 -20.04 13.27
N THR A 399 36.79 -19.81 14.53
CA THR A 399 35.85 -19.81 15.66
C THR A 399 35.83 -18.43 16.32
N PHE A 400 34.63 -17.88 16.50
CA PHE A 400 34.36 -16.64 17.20
C PHE A 400 33.81 -16.94 18.58
N THR A 401 34.25 -16.23 19.62
CA THR A 401 33.68 -16.35 20.97
C THR A 401 33.38 -14.96 21.49
N LEU A 402 32.13 -14.70 21.87
CA LEU A 402 31.68 -13.42 22.41
C LEU A 402 30.38 -13.59 23.20
N SER A 403 30.01 -12.59 23.98
CA SER A 403 28.72 -12.62 24.68
C SER A 403 27.56 -12.42 23.72
N ASP A 404 26.39 -12.94 24.08
CA ASP A 404 25.13 -12.69 23.34
C ASP A 404 24.91 -11.19 23.11
N GLN A 405 25.13 -10.37 24.15
CA GLN A 405 25.01 -8.92 24.06
C GLN A 405 26.07 -8.28 23.14
N ASP A 406 27.34 -8.67 23.24
CA ASP A 406 28.39 -8.12 22.38
C ASP A 406 28.20 -8.53 20.91
N PHE A 407 27.64 -9.73 20.66
CA PHE A 407 27.24 -10.16 19.32
C PHE A 407 26.14 -9.25 18.77
N MET A 408 25.12 -8.96 19.56
CA MET A 408 24.05 -8.04 19.16
C MET A 408 24.58 -6.61 18.94
N ASP A 409 25.51 -6.14 19.76
CA ASP A 409 26.12 -4.82 19.57
C ASP A 409 26.91 -4.73 18.25
N VAL A 410 27.54 -5.83 17.82
CA VAL A 410 28.20 -5.93 16.51
C VAL A 410 27.17 -5.94 15.37
N VAL A 411 26.13 -6.75 15.48
CA VAL A 411 25.06 -6.87 14.46
C VAL A 411 24.30 -5.55 14.27
N GLN A 412 24.01 -4.86 15.37
CA GLN A 412 23.31 -3.56 15.38
C GLN A 412 24.25 -2.37 15.11
N GLN A 413 25.52 -2.61 14.76
CA GLN A 413 26.53 -1.59 14.47
C GLN A 413 26.81 -0.60 15.62
N LYS A 414 26.46 -0.95 16.86
CA LYS A 414 26.83 -0.17 18.07
C LYS A 414 28.33 -0.26 18.36
N THR A 415 28.95 -1.36 17.94
CA THR A 415 30.41 -1.53 17.87
C THR A 415 30.76 -2.22 16.56
N ASN A 416 32.02 -2.13 16.13
CA ASN A 416 32.50 -2.91 14.99
C ASN A 416 33.30 -4.14 15.47
N PRO A 417 33.42 -5.20 14.66
CA PRO A 417 34.12 -6.44 15.04
C PRO A 417 35.58 -6.21 15.47
N GLN A 418 36.28 -5.27 14.84
CA GLN A 418 37.69 -4.98 15.15
C GLN A 418 37.83 -4.37 16.55
N LYS A 419 36.98 -3.41 16.90
CA LYS A 419 36.92 -2.78 18.24
C LYS A 419 36.51 -3.80 19.30
N ALA A 420 35.56 -4.68 19.00
CA ALA A 420 35.18 -5.77 19.90
C ALA A 420 36.35 -6.75 20.13
N PHE A 421 37.15 -7.03 19.10
CA PHE A 421 38.33 -7.89 19.21
C PHE A 421 39.43 -7.26 20.07
N PHE A 422 39.82 -6.01 19.78
CA PHE A 422 40.87 -5.32 20.54
C PHE A 422 40.49 -5.04 22.00
N SER A 423 39.20 -4.92 22.32
CA SER A 423 38.71 -4.80 23.69
C SER A 423 38.56 -6.14 24.43
N GLY A 424 38.84 -7.27 23.75
CA GLY A 424 38.72 -8.62 24.31
C GLY A 424 37.29 -9.17 24.40
N LYS A 425 36.29 -8.39 23.94
CA LYS A 425 34.87 -8.78 23.90
C LYS A 425 34.56 -9.82 22.83
N LEU A 426 35.30 -9.76 21.72
CA LEU A 426 35.30 -10.79 20.68
C LEU A 426 36.65 -11.50 20.69
N LYS A 427 36.64 -12.83 20.81
CA LYS A 427 37.82 -13.67 20.61
C LYS A 427 37.69 -14.41 19.30
N VAL A 428 38.80 -14.53 18.58
CA VAL A 428 38.87 -15.25 17.30
C VAL A 428 39.97 -16.29 17.39
N LYS A 429 39.66 -17.53 17.03
CA LYS A 429 40.61 -18.64 16.92
C LYS A 429 40.56 -19.22 15.51
N GLY A 430 41.69 -19.71 15.01
CA GLY A 430 41.81 -20.24 13.65
C GLY A 430 42.29 -19.17 12.67
N ASN A 431 41.83 -19.24 11.42
CA ASN A 431 42.30 -18.34 10.37
C ASN A 431 41.61 -16.97 10.45
N ILE A 432 42.32 -15.98 10.98
CA ILE A 432 41.79 -14.62 11.16
C ILE A 432 41.53 -13.93 9.80
N MET A 433 42.28 -14.23 8.75
CA MET A 433 42.05 -13.63 7.42
C MET A 433 40.69 -14.04 6.85
N LEU A 434 40.23 -15.26 7.15
CA LEU A 434 38.89 -15.71 6.76
C LEU A 434 37.79 -14.93 7.49
N SER A 435 38.02 -14.45 8.71
CA SER A 435 37.05 -13.58 9.41
C SER A 435 36.85 -12.24 8.71
N GLN A 436 37.93 -11.63 8.22
CA GLN A 436 37.88 -10.37 7.48
C GLN A 436 37.21 -10.56 6.11
N LYS A 437 37.52 -11.68 5.44
CA LYS A 437 36.88 -12.07 4.17
C LYS A 437 35.38 -12.26 4.32
N LEU A 438 34.94 -12.91 5.41
CA LEU A 438 33.52 -13.06 5.72
C LEU A 438 32.85 -11.70 5.94
N GLU A 439 33.48 -10.79 6.69
CA GLU A 439 32.94 -9.43 6.91
C GLU A 439 32.77 -8.65 5.60
N MET A 440 33.78 -8.64 4.72
CA MET A 440 33.70 -7.94 3.43
C MET A 440 32.56 -8.48 2.56
N ILE A 441 32.45 -9.81 2.48
CA ILE A 441 31.41 -10.46 1.67
C ILE A 441 30.03 -10.15 2.25
N LEU A 442 29.83 -10.27 3.56
CA LEU A 442 28.54 -9.95 4.18
C LEU A 442 28.14 -8.48 4.00
N LYS A 443 29.10 -7.54 3.94
CA LYS A 443 28.82 -6.13 3.61
C LYS A 443 28.37 -5.94 2.16
N ASP A 444 28.97 -6.65 1.22
CA ASP A 444 28.57 -6.55 -0.20
C ASP A 444 27.14 -7.07 -0.42
N TYR A 445 26.73 -8.09 0.33
CA TYR A 445 25.37 -8.65 0.30
C TYR A 445 24.40 -8.00 1.31
N ALA A 446 24.84 -7.01 2.08
CA ALA A 446 23.98 -6.18 2.93
C ALA A 446 23.55 -4.87 2.23
N LYS A 447 24.11 -4.58 1.05
CA LYS A 447 23.81 -3.40 0.20
C LYS A 447 22.91 -3.70 -0.99
N LEU A 448 22.44 -4.94 -1.09
CA LEU A 448 21.39 -5.42 -2.00
C LEU A 448 20.17 -5.76 -1.14
#